data_AF-A0A139DDK8-F1
#
_entry.id   AF-A0A139DDK8-F1
#
_cell.length_a   1.000
_cell.length_b   1.000
_cell.length_c   1.000
_cell.angle_alpha   90.00
_cell.angle_beta   90.00
_cell.angle_gamma   90.00
#
_symmetry.space_group_name_H-M   'P 1'
#
loop_
_entity.id
_entity.type
_entity.pdbx_description
1 polymer ?
#
loop_
_entity_poly.entity_id
_entity_poly.type
_entity_poly.pdbx_seq_one_letter_code
_entity_poly.pdbx_strand_id
1 'polypeptide(L)'
;MLNADALSQLRQLKTDIKENKVVFPGTVKATNGRFGFVALDEGRDVFLPPEEMQKVLPGDRVNITEHTADKGKTQGEVDELLESHLTTFVGRYLIKGKGHFVAPETPGINRWIFIPPKERMNAEPGDFIYCQIHRHPFKDGKGQAKVLRVIGKAGEPGIERAFTLANFDLADTWPEPVQKQADSLDEGQVVAASEGREDRTNKPYVTIDSPGTQDMDDALMATPNATGWTLSIAIADPGALIEPGSPAEEEAFNRATAIYFPGEPLPMLPEGISTRLCSLMPDTPRLALVCDLQVNNDGSLGDYSFHQATIRSKGKLSYDLVAHLIEGREDDEIKALPDDVTNSLDQLHQAATALRKWRAEHALLNTDRPEFRLRLDENKRIRLIEPAVQNEAHRLVEECMVAANRCAADFLQTQGEGLFIQHP
;
A
#
# COMPACT_ATOMS: atom_id res chain seq x y z
N MET A 1 24.47 58.33 10.15
CA MET A 1 24.62 57.02 10.82
C MET A 1 23.81 57.08 12.10
N LEU A 2 22.96 56.09 12.38
CA LEU A 2 22.23 56.01 13.65
C LEU A 2 23.25 55.78 14.79
N ASN A 3 23.13 56.52 15.90
CA ASN A 3 24.00 56.35 17.07
C ASN A 3 23.73 54.99 17.77
N ALA A 4 24.70 54.45 18.49
CA ALA A 4 24.65 53.15 19.15
C ALA A 4 23.44 52.99 20.09
N ASP A 5 23.03 54.05 20.78
CA ASP A 5 21.84 54.06 21.65
C ASP A 5 20.54 53.91 20.85
N ALA A 6 20.44 54.56 19.69
CA ALA A 6 19.27 54.42 18.81
C ALA A 6 19.19 53.00 18.21
N LEU A 7 20.33 52.38 17.91
CA LEU A 7 20.39 50.97 17.49
C LEU A 7 19.99 50.00 18.62
N SER A 8 20.39 50.29 19.86
CA SER A 8 20.00 49.51 21.04
C SER A 8 18.50 49.61 21.31
N GLN A 9 17.95 50.82 21.31
CA GLN A 9 16.51 51.06 21.49
C GLN A 9 15.68 50.40 20.38
N LEU A 10 16.12 50.46 19.12
CA LEU A 10 15.45 49.78 18.01
C LEU A 10 15.50 48.25 18.14
N ARG A 11 16.57 47.69 18.70
CA ARG A 11 16.66 46.25 19.01
C ARG A 11 15.69 45.87 20.13
N GLN A 12 15.64 46.66 21.21
CA GLN A 12 14.72 46.42 22.33
C GLN A 12 13.26 46.51 21.88
N LEU A 13 12.88 47.57 21.16
CA LEU A 13 11.54 47.72 20.58
C LEU A 13 11.17 46.55 19.65
N LYS A 14 12.14 46.09 18.84
CA LYS A 14 11.92 44.94 17.96
C LYS A 14 11.70 43.64 18.76
N THR A 15 12.36 43.47 19.90
CA THR A 15 12.15 42.33 20.80
C THR A 15 10.78 42.43 21.46
N ASP A 16 10.43 43.57 22.05
CA ASP A 16 9.16 43.78 22.75
C ASP A 16 7.94 43.64 21.81
N ILE A 17 8.07 44.10 20.55
CA ILE A 17 7.03 43.92 19.51
C ILE A 17 6.86 42.45 19.14
N LYS A 18 7.95 41.68 19.10
CA LYS A 18 7.88 40.23 18.81
C LYS A 18 7.23 39.45 19.95
N GLU A 19 7.55 39.79 21.19
CA GLU A 19 7.00 39.10 22.37
C GLU A 19 5.50 39.38 22.59
N ASN A 20 5.00 40.54 22.15
CA ASN A 20 3.59 40.92 22.28
C ASN A 20 2.76 40.68 21.00
N LYS A 21 3.33 40.03 19.97
CA LYS A 21 2.63 39.77 18.71
C LYS A 21 1.64 38.61 18.90
N VAL A 22 0.35 38.87 18.69
CA VAL A 22 -0.66 37.79 18.68
C VAL A 22 -0.52 37.01 17.38
N VAL A 23 0.02 35.80 17.48
CA VAL A 23 0.20 34.87 16.36
C VAL A 23 -0.79 33.73 16.44
N PHE A 24 -1.23 33.25 15.29
CA PHE A 24 -2.17 32.16 15.16
C PHE A 24 -1.50 31.00 14.41
N PRO A 25 -1.38 29.82 15.05
CA PRO A 25 -0.82 28.65 14.39
C PRO A 25 -1.87 28.01 13.49
N GLY A 26 -1.44 27.54 12.32
CA GLY A 26 -2.34 26.97 11.34
C GLY A 26 -1.63 26.26 10.19
N THR A 27 -2.42 25.60 9.34
CA THR A 27 -1.93 24.82 8.19
C THR A 27 -2.29 25.50 6.87
N VAL A 28 -1.31 25.65 5.98
CA VAL A 28 -1.48 26.30 4.67
C VAL A 28 -2.33 25.43 3.74
N LYS A 29 -3.46 25.99 3.30
CA LYS A 29 -4.36 25.48 2.27
C LYS A 29 -4.14 26.26 0.97
N ALA A 30 -3.50 25.63 0.00
CA ALA A 30 -3.32 26.22 -1.32
C ALA A 30 -4.62 26.15 -2.16
N THR A 31 -4.72 27.03 -3.17
CA THR A 31 -5.81 27.02 -4.15
C THR A 31 -5.26 26.89 -5.56
N ASN A 32 -6.13 26.81 -6.58
CA ASN A 32 -5.71 26.89 -7.99
C ASN A 32 -5.27 28.30 -8.42
N GLY A 33 -5.47 29.32 -7.57
CA GLY A 33 -5.04 30.68 -7.80
C GLY A 33 -3.62 30.96 -7.31
N ARG A 34 -3.23 32.23 -7.29
CA ARG A 34 -1.97 32.67 -6.67
C ARG A 34 -2.06 32.91 -5.16
N PHE A 35 -3.26 32.84 -4.59
CA PHE A 35 -3.55 33.04 -3.17
C PHE A 35 -3.89 31.71 -2.49
N GLY A 36 -3.99 31.73 -1.16
CA GLY A 36 -4.36 30.57 -0.37
C GLY A 36 -5.04 30.97 0.93
N PHE A 37 -5.10 30.03 1.86
CA PHE A 37 -5.60 30.24 3.20
C PHE A 37 -4.68 29.56 4.22
N VAL A 38 -4.76 29.96 5.48
CA VAL A 38 -4.29 29.16 6.61
C VAL A 38 -5.51 28.70 7.40
N ALA A 39 -5.63 27.40 7.57
CA ALA A 39 -6.59 26.80 8.49
C ALA A 39 -6.02 26.85 9.90
N LEU A 40 -6.54 27.75 10.71
CA LEU A 40 -6.12 27.89 12.09
C LEU A 40 -6.62 26.72 12.93
N ASP A 41 -5.90 26.40 14.01
CA ASP A 41 -6.28 25.31 14.92
C ASP A 41 -7.64 25.53 15.60
N GLU A 42 -7.99 26.78 15.80
CA GLU A 42 -9.29 27.19 16.34
C GLU A 42 -10.44 27.10 15.31
N GLY A 43 -10.16 26.62 14.09
CA GLY A 43 -11.17 26.23 13.09
C GLY A 43 -11.56 27.33 12.08
N ARG A 44 -10.97 28.53 12.17
CA ARG A 44 -11.15 29.59 11.16
C ARG A 44 -10.14 29.46 10.03
N ASP A 45 -10.53 29.88 8.82
CA ASP A 45 -9.60 30.05 7.70
C ASP A 45 -9.25 31.53 7.50
N VAL A 46 -7.96 31.84 7.40
CA VAL A 46 -7.46 33.20 7.15
C VAL A 46 -6.87 33.29 5.76
N PHE A 47 -7.28 34.30 4.98
CA PHE A 47 -6.79 34.51 3.61
C PHE A 47 -5.28 34.85 3.59
N LEU A 48 -4.50 34.15 2.76
CA LEU A 48 -3.11 34.47 2.47
C LEU A 48 -2.97 35.12 1.08
N PRO A 49 -2.43 36.35 1.00
CA PRO A 49 -2.24 37.04 -0.27
C PRO A 49 -1.13 36.37 -1.10
N PRO A 50 -1.07 36.66 -2.42
CA PRO A 50 -0.09 36.05 -3.32
C PRO A 50 1.38 36.22 -2.94
N GLU A 51 1.72 37.30 -2.24
CA GLU A 51 3.09 37.59 -1.79
C GLU A 51 3.52 36.67 -0.65
N GLU A 52 2.60 36.37 0.27
CA GLU A 52 2.82 35.44 1.37
C GLU A 52 2.78 33.99 0.89
N MET A 53 1.87 33.67 -0.03
CA MET A 53 1.82 32.34 -0.66
C MET A 53 3.10 31.98 -1.40
N GLN A 54 3.92 32.96 -1.83
CA GLN A 54 5.23 32.69 -2.41
C GLN A 54 6.22 32.08 -1.43
N LYS A 55 6.06 32.32 -0.13
CA LYS A 55 6.96 31.87 0.94
C LYS A 55 6.64 30.47 1.47
N VAL A 56 5.43 29.97 1.22
CA VAL A 56 4.96 28.70 1.77
C VAL A 56 4.66 27.67 0.69
N LEU A 57 4.58 26.40 1.10
CA LEU A 57 4.14 25.25 0.32
C LEU A 57 2.79 24.73 0.87
N PRO A 58 1.99 24.00 0.07
CA PRO A 58 0.77 23.37 0.55
C PRO A 58 1.07 22.42 1.72
N GLY A 59 0.29 22.51 2.80
CA GLY A 59 0.46 21.69 3.99
C GLY A 59 1.52 22.20 4.97
N ASP A 60 2.24 23.30 4.67
CA ASP A 60 3.13 23.93 5.63
C ASP A 60 2.37 24.30 6.90
N ARG A 61 3.01 24.05 8.04
CA ARG A 61 2.57 24.48 9.35
C ARG A 61 3.24 25.80 9.68
N VAL A 62 2.46 26.83 9.98
CA VAL A 62 2.97 28.20 10.12
C VAL A 62 2.33 28.91 11.31
N ASN A 63 3.06 29.90 11.83
CA ASN A 63 2.46 30.99 12.60
C ASN A 63 2.16 32.15 11.67
N ILE A 64 0.96 32.70 11.76
CA ILE A 64 0.57 33.91 11.04
C ILE A 64 0.13 35.02 11.99
N THR A 65 0.19 36.25 11.50
CA THR A 65 -0.55 37.37 12.08
C THR A 65 -1.60 37.89 11.14
N GLU A 66 -2.69 38.35 11.71
CA GLU A 66 -3.80 38.96 10.97
C GLU A 66 -3.60 40.48 10.91
N HIS A 67 -3.70 41.05 9.70
CA HIS A 67 -3.72 42.49 9.50
C HIS A 67 -4.90 42.89 8.62
N THR A 68 -5.44 44.07 8.87
CA THR A 68 -6.50 44.64 8.02
C THR A 68 -5.88 45.31 6.81
N ALA A 69 -6.16 44.77 5.61
CA ALA A 69 -5.75 45.35 4.34
C ALA A 69 -6.68 46.49 3.89
N ASP A 70 -6.28 47.17 2.81
CA ASP A 70 -7.12 48.16 2.13
C ASP A 70 -8.52 47.60 1.82
N LYS A 71 -9.55 48.40 2.12
CA LYS A 71 -10.99 48.04 2.04
C LYS A 71 -11.52 47.13 3.15
N GLY A 72 -10.81 47.02 4.28
CA GLY A 72 -11.34 46.38 5.49
C GLY A 72 -11.34 44.85 5.47
N LYS A 73 -10.59 44.23 4.56
CA LYS A 73 -10.45 42.77 4.50
C LYS A 73 -9.28 42.32 5.36
N THR A 74 -9.50 41.34 6.24
CA THR A 74 -8.42 40.73 7.02
C THR A 74 -7.60 39.78 6.14
N GLN A 75 -6.27 39.87 6.24
CA GLN A 75 -5.33 38.97 5.57
C GLN A 75 -4.24 38.52 6.55
N GLY A 76 -3.70 37.31 6.31
CA GLY A 76 -2.59 36.75 7.06
C GLY A 76 -1.23 37.19 6.51
N GLU A 77 -0.27 37.42 7.40
CA GLU A 77 1.16 37.53 7.13
C GLU A 77 1.87 36.34 7.78
N VAL A 78 2.74 35.64 7.03
CA VAL A 78 3.44 34.47 7.56
C VAL A 78 4.67 34.92 8.35
N ASP A 79 4.67 34.63 9.65
CA ASP A 79 5.71 35.02 10.57
C ASP A 79 6.80 33.96 10.74
N GLU A 80 6.38 32.70 10.81
CA GLU A 80 7.25 31.58 11.11
C GLU A 80 6.77 30.32 10.39
N LEU A 81 7.73 29.55 9.86
CA LEU A 81 7.51 28.19 9.40
C LEU A 81 7.85 27.24 10.55
N LEU A 82 6.84 26.51 11.02
CA LEU A 82 6.97 25.53 12.09
C LEU A 82 7.39 24.17 11.53
N GLU A 83 6.70 23.72 10.48
CA GLU A 83 6.92 22.41 9.88
C GLU A 83 6.54 22.42 8.39
N SER A 84 7.21 21.59 7.59
CA SER A 84 6.93 21.41 6.17
C SER A 84 7.03 19.93 5.84
N HIS A 85 5.89 19.31 5.49
CA HIS A 85 5.84 17.89 5.15
C HIS A 85 6.09 17.60 3.67
N LEU A 86 5.95 18.61 2.80
CA LEU A 86 6.23 18.43 1.38
C LEU A 86 7.74 18.40 1.12
N THR A 87 8.29 17.19 1.12
CA THR A 87 9.72 16.94 0.90
C THR A 87 10.01 16.64 -0.57
N THR A 88 9.21 15.77 -1.18
CA THR A 88 9.38 15.28 -2.54
C THR A 88 8.11 15.47 -3.37
N PHE A 89 8.28 15.56 -4.69
CA PHE A 89 7.18 15.77 -5.62
C PHE A 89 7.58 15.42 -7.05
N VAL A 90 6.58 15.19 -7.89
CA VAL A 90 6.77 15.04 -9.34
C VAL A 90 6.45 16.33 -10.07
N GLY A 91 7.16 16.59 -11.16
CA GLY A 91 6.83 17.68 -12.06
C GLY A 91 7.43 17.52 -13.45
N ARG A 92 7.18 18.50 -14.30
CA ARG A 92 7.75 18.56 -15.65
C ARG A 92 8.95 19.48 -15.70
N TYR A 93 10.03 19.02 -16.32
CA TYR A 93 11.22 19.82 -16.49
C TYR A 93 11.04 20.84 -17.62
N LEU A 94 11.42 22.09 -17.36
CA LEU A 94 11.22 23.23 -18.24
C LEU A 94 12.50 24.07 -18.33
N ILE A 95 12.74 24.62 -19.51
CA ILE A 95 13.81 25.61 -19.75
C ILE A 95 13.16 26.92 -20.22
N LYS A 96 13.53 28.03 -19.57
CA LYS A 96 13.15 29.39 -19.98
C LYS A 96 14.36 30.30 -19.96
N GLY A 97 14.82 30.68 -21.15
CA GLY A 97 16.09 31.40 -21.31
C GLY A 97 17.25 30.56 -20.77
N LYS A 98 18.01 31.09 -19.81
CA LYS A 98 19.10 30.37 -19.11
C LYS A 98 18.63 29.63 -17.85
N GLY A 99 17.37 29.82 -17.46
CA GLY A 99 16.80 29.22 -16.24
C GLY A 99 16.21 27.85 -16.52
N HIS A 100 16.39 26.93 -15.55
CA HIS A 100 15.82 25.60 -15.57
C HIS A 100 14.90 25.47 -14.37
N PHE A 101 13.75 24.85 -14.58
CA PHE A 101 12.69 24.80 -13.60
C PHE A 101 11.97 23.47 -13.65
N VAL A 102 11.27 23.15 -12.57
CA VAL A 102 10.21 22.15 -12.55
C VAL A 102 8.86 22.86 -12.43
N ALA A 103 7.91 22.46 -13.26
CA ALA A 103 6.49 22.72 -13.03
C ALA A 103 5.91 21.55 -12.23
N PRO A 104 5.62 21.72 -10.93
CA PRO A 104 5.09 20.63 -10.11
C PRO A 104 3.71 20.17 -10.58
N GLU A 105 3.45 18.87 -10.47
CA GLU A 105 2.11 18.29 -10.65
C GLU A 105 1.34 18.25 -9.30
N THR A 106 1.99 18.64 -8.19
CA THR A 106 1.37 18.77 -6.87
C THR A 106 0.26 19.83 -6.86
N PRO A 107 -0.98 19.47 -6.51
CA PRO A 107 -2.08 20.42 -6.40
C PRO A 107 -1.76 21.61 -5.50
N GLY A 108 -2.05 22.82 -5.96
CA GLY A 108 -1.83 24.05 -5.21
C GLY A 108 -0.46 24.70 -5.38
N ILE A 109 0.50 24.07 -6.07
CA ILE A 109 1.78 24.70 -6.41
C ILE A 109 1.74 25.28 -7.83
N ASN A 110 1.18 26.48 -7.96
CA ASN A 110 0.95 27.13 -9.26
C ASN A 110 2.16 27.95 -9.76
N ARG A 111 3.38 27.59 -9.35
CA ARG A 111 4.62 28.28 -9.70
C ARG A 111 5.70 27.28 -10.09
N TRP A 112 6.59 27.72 -10.97
CA TRP A 112 7.76 26.95 -11.32
C TRP A 112 8.83 27.09 -10.25
N ILE A 113 9.45 25.98 -9.86
CA ILE A 113 10.53 25.96 -8.86
C ILE A 113 11.86 25.86 -9.60
N PHE A 114 12.80 26.74 -9.26
CA PHE A 114 14.10 26.79 -9.92
C PHE A 114 14.96 25.56 -9.60
N ILE A 115 15.67 25.04 -10.59
CA ILE A 115 16.63 23.94 -10.42
C ILE A 115 18.06 24.46 -10.67
N PRO A 116 18.91 24.53 -9.62
CA PRO A 116 20.30 24.94 -9.73
C PRO A 116 21.11 24.03 -10.68
N PRO A 117 22.14 24.54 -11.39
CA PRO A 117 22.93 23.75 -12.36
C PRO A 117 23.41 22.39 -11.88
N LYS A 118 23.83 22.26 -10.60
CA LYS A 118 24.36 21.02 -10.03
C LYS A 118 23.28 19.98 -9.69
N GLU A 119 22.01 20.39 -9.68
CA GLU A 119 20.89 19.59 -9.18
C GLU A 119 19.92 19.18 -10.31
N ARG A 120 20.35 19.29 -11.57
CA ARG A 120 19.52 19.02 -12.77
C ARG A 120 19.59 17.57 -13.28
N MET A 121 20.60 16.81 -12.85
CA MET A 121 20.98 15.55 -13.47
C MET A 121 21.06 15.69 -15.00
N ASN A 122 20.55 14.72 -15.76
CA ASN A 122 20.49 14.68 -17.22
C ASN A 122 19.08 14.99 -17.77
N ALA A 123 18.23 15.70 -17.01
CA ALA A 123 16.86 15.99 -17.42
C ALA A 123 16.78 16.88 -18.68
N GLU A 124 15.87 16.51 -19.59
CA GLU A 124 15.55 17.22 -20.82
C GLU A 124 14.19 17.95 -20.74
N PRO A 125 13.97 19.03 -21.52
CA PRO A 125 12.67 19.70 -21.55
C PRO A 125 11.52 18.74 -21.87
N GLY A 126 10.49 18.77 -21.03
CA GLY A 126 9.31 17.92 -21.16
C GLY A 126 9.38 16.60 -20.39
N ASP A 127 10.54 16.23 -19.85
CA ASP A 127 10.66 15.05 -18.98
C ASP A 127 9.81 15.22 -17.72
N PHE A 128 9.17 14.14 -17.30
CA PHE A 128 8.72 13.98 -15.94
C PHE A 128 9.94 13.71 -15.05
N ILE A 129 10.00 14.41 -13.93
CA ILE A 129 11.10 14.34 -12.97
C ILE A 129 10.57 14.20 -11.56
N TYR A 130 11.20 13.32 -10.80
CA TYR A 130 11.00 13.19 -9.36
C TYR A 130 12.01 14.09 -8.65
N CYS A 131 11.51 14.98 -7.81
CA CYS A 131 12.28 16.06 -7.21
C CYS A 131 12.15 16.07 -5.70
N GLN A 132 13.14 16.68 -5.05
CA GLN A 132 13.10 17.09 -3.66
C GLN A 132 13.11 18.61 -3.56
N ILE A 133 12.44 19.17 -2.56
CA ILE A 133 12.62 20.57 -2.15
C ILE A 133 14.04 20.73 -1.60
N HIS A 134 14.91 21.33 -2.41
CA HIS A 134 16.31 21.58 -2.07
C HIS A 134 16.48 22.83 -1.18
N ARG A 135 15.63 23.84 -1.42
CA ARG A 135 15.56 25.05 -0.60
C ARG A 135 14.10 25.46 -0.44
N HIS A 136 13.64 25.50 0.80
CA HIS A 136 12.29 25.98 1.11
C HIS A 136 12.16 27.49 0.78
N PRO A 137 11.04 27.94 0.18
CA PRO A 137 10.85 29.34 -0.22
C PRO A 137 10.65 30.34 0.94
N PHE A 138 10.47 29.89 2.18
CA PHE A 138 10.06 30.72 3.32
C PHE A 138 10.83 32.04 3.50
N LYS A 139 12.14 32.05 3.27
CA LYS A 139 12.97 33.23 3.53
C LYS A 139 12.74 34.40 2.56
N ASP A 140 12.48 34.12 1.29
CA ASP A 140 12.54 35.13 0.22
C ASP A 140 11.62 34.83 -0.97
N GLY A 141 10.75 33.83 -0.85
CA GLY A 141 9.90 33.31 -1.93
C GLY A 141 10.67 32.50 -2.99
N LYS A 142 11.99 32.29 -2.85
CA LYS A 142 12.82 31.66 -3.87
C LYS A 142 13.15 30.22 -3.51
N GLY A 143 12.16 29.36 -3.70
CA GLY A 143 12.30 27.92 -3.58
C GLY A 143 13.24 27.34 -4.65
N GLN A 144 13.96 26.28 -4.29
CA GLN A 144 14.78 25.52 -5.22
C GLN A 144 14.45 24.03 -5.10
N ALA A 145 14.51 23.33 -6.22
CA ALA A 145 14.33 21.90 -6.30
C ALA A 145 15.63 21.22 -6.73
N LYS A 146 15.76 19.95 -6.35
CA LYS A 146 16.79 19.04 -6.82
C LYS A 146 16.12 17.85 -7.50
N VAL A 147 16.59 17.49 -8.69
CA VAL A 147 16.17 16.27 -9.37
C VAL A 147 16.80 15.08 -8.66
N LEU A 148 15.96 14.13 -8.23
CA LEU A 148 16.38 12.85 -7.66
C LEU A 148 16.40 11.74 -8.74
N ARG A 149 15.43 11.78 -9.66
CA ARG A 149 15.29 10.81 -10.74
C ARG A 149 14.61 11.45 -11.95
N VAL A 150 15.12 11.18 -13.15
CA VAL A 150 14.40 11.44 -14.40
C VAL A 150 13.48 10.24 -14.65
N ILE A 151 12.17 10.50 -14.70
CA ILE A 151 11.15 9.44 -14.85
C ILE A 151 11.03 9.04 -16.32
N GLY A 152 11.04 10.03 -17.22
CA GLY A 152 10.94 9.82 -18.67
C GLY A 152 9.98 10.80 -19.34
N LYS A 153 9.68 10.56 -20.62
CA LYS A 153 8.81 11.43 -21.42
C LYS A 153 7.38 10.90 -21.47
N ALA A 154 6.44 11.83 -21.67
CA ALA A 154 5.06 11.46 -21.95
C ALA A 154 4.98 10.54 -23.19
N GLY A 155 4.30 9.41 -23.05
CA GLY A 155 4.08 8.42 -24.12
C GLY A 155 5.13 7.30 -24.20
N GLU A 156 6.20 7.35 -23.40
CA GLU A 156 7.13 6.24 -23.24
C GLU A 156 6.43 5.02 -22.60
N PRO A 157 6.73 3.79 -23.05
CA PRO A 157 6.20 2.56 -22.45
C PRO A 157 6.38 2.51 -20.92
N GLY A 158 5.28 2.35 -20.18
CA GLY A 158 5.29 2.23 -18.72
C GLY A 158 5.44 3.55 -17.96
N ILE A 159 5.33 4.71 -18.63
CA ILE A 159 5.45 6.02 -17.99
C ILE A 159 4.40 6.21 -16.88
N GLU A 160 3.20 5.66 -17.03
CA GLU A 160 2.12 5.78 -16.04
C GLU A 160 2.48 5.13 -14.72
N ARG A 161 3.09 3.93 -14.75
CA ARG A 161 3.57 3.24 -13.53
C ARG A 161 4.72 4.01 -12.90
N ALA A 162 5.73 4.37 -13.68
CA ALA A 162 6.91 5.09 -13.17
C ALA A 162 6.54 6.45 -12.56
N PHE A 163 5.62 7.19 -13.20
CA PHE A 163 5.07 8.43 -12.69
C PHE A 163 4.31 8.21 -11.38
N THR A 164 3.45 7.18 -11.32
CA THR A 164 2.65 6.89 -10.12
C THR A 164 3.53 6.50 -8.94
N LEU A 165 4.52 5.64 -9.15
CA LEU A 165 5.51 5.29 -8.11
C LEU A 165 6.19 6.54 -7.55
N ALA A 166 6.66 7.43 -8.41
CA ALA A 166 7.29 8.68 -7.96
C ALA A 166 6.31 9.64 -7.27
N ASN A 167 5.06 9.69 -7.71
CA ASN A 167 4.06 10.60 -7.14
C ASN A 167 3.62 10.20 -5.72
N PHE A 168 3.65 8.91 -5.42
CA PHE A 168 3.35 8.37 -4.09
C PHE A 168 4.59 8.02 -3.27
N ASP A 169 5.78 8.41 -3.75
CA ASP A 169 7.07 8.12 -3.11
C ASP A 169 7.29 6.63 -2.80
N LEU A 170 6.91 5.77 -3.75
CA LEU A 170 7.02 4.32 -3.64
C LEU A 170 8.37 3.86 -4.19
N ALA A 171 9.16 3.19 -3.35
CA ALA A 171 10.43 2.59 -3.74
C ALA A 171 10.21 1.36 -4.63
N ASP A 172 10.85 1.33 -5.80
CA ASP A 172 10.82 0.22 -6.76
C ASP A 172 12.12 -0.61 -6.77
N THR A 173 13.02 -0.36 -5.81
CA THR A 173 14.29 -1.08 -5.63
C THR A 173 14.40 -1.66 -4.23
N TRP A 174 15.28 -2.65 -4.06
CA TRP A 174 15.58 -3.27 -2.78
C TRP A 174 16.85 -2.66 -2.17
N PRO A 175 16.83 -2.30 -0.87
CA PRO A 175 18.06 -1.98 -0.15
C PRO A 175 19.06 -3.14 -0.18
N GLU A 176 20.36 -2.84 -0.28
CA GLU A 176 21.42 -3.86 -0.33
C GLU A 176 21.37 -4.88 0.83
N PRO A 177 21.12 -4.50 2.10
CA PRO A 177 20.98 -5.46 3.19
C PRO A 177 19.81 -6.44 3.01
N VAL A 178 18.69 -5.97 2.44
CA VAL A 178 17.49 -6.78 2.16
C VAL A 178 17.81 -7.82 1.08
N GLN A 179 18.44 -7.39 -0.02
CA GLN A 179 18.83 -8.29 -1.10
C GLN A 179 19.82 -9.36 -0.60
N LYS A 180 20.82 -8.97 0.19
CA LYS A 180 21.77 -9.92 0.79
C LYS A 180 21.10 -10.96 1.68
N GLN A 181 20.12 -10.56 2.49
CA GLN A 181 19.35 -11.50 3.31
C GLN A 181 18.55 -12.46 2.43
N ALA A 182 17.80 -11.94 1.45
CA ALA A 182 17.00 -12.75 0.55
C ALA A 182 17.85 -13.78 -0.22
N ASP A 183 19.03 -13.37 -0.70
CA ASP A 183 19.96 -14.23 -1.44
C ASP A 183 20.61 -15.30 -0.54
N SER A 184 20.64 -15.08 0.78
CA SER A 184 21.20 -16.04 1.75
C SER A 184 20.22 -17.15 2.17
N LEU A 185 18.92 -16.97 1.89
CA LEU A 185 17.88 -17.94 2.21
C LEU A 185 17.73 -18.96 1.08
N ASP A 186 17.69 -20.24 1.42
CA ASP A 186 17.48 -21.34 0.48
C ASP A 186 16.56 -22.44 1.07
N GLU A 187 16.36 -23.51 0.30
CA GLU A 187 15.48 -24.63 0.70
C GLU A 187 15.99 -25.34 1.98
N GLY A 188 17.30 -25.24 2.29
CA GLY A 188 17.88 -25.77 3.52
C GLY A 188 17.33 -25.09 4.77
N GLN A 189 17.09 -23.77 4.73
CA GLN A 189 16.44 -23.05 5.84
C GLN A 189 14.96 -23.44 5.97
N VAL A 190 14.27 -23.69 4.86
CA VAL A 190 12.88 -24.20 4.90
C VAL A 190 12.83 -25.56 5.59
N VAL A 191 13.75 -26.47 5.25
CA VAL A 191 13.86 -27.78 5.90
C VAL A 191 14.20 -27.64 7.38
N ALA A 192 15.15 -26.78 7.74
CA ALA A 192 15.51 -26.57 9.13
C ALA A 192 14.33 -26.01 9.96
N ALA A 193 13.61 -25.04 9.42
CA ALA A 193 12.43 -24.45 10.06
C ALA A 193 11.19 -25.37 10.06
N SER A 194 11.24 -26.52 9.38
CA SER A 194 10.20 -27.55 9.45
C SER A 194 10.31 -28.43 10.71
N GLU A 195 11.46 -28.41 11.41
CA GLU A 195 11.68 -29.22 12.61
C GLU A 195 10.70 -28.83 13.73
N GLY A 196 10.01 -29.83 14.29
CA GLY A 196 9.01 -29.64 15.36
C GLY A 196 7.62 -29.21 14.87
N ARG A 197 7.43 -28.95 13.57
CA ARG A 197 6.11 -28.67 12.99
C ARG A 197 5.33 -29.94 12.69
N GLU A 198 4.00 -29.83 12.64
CA GLU A 198 3.15 -30.92 12.22
C GLU A 198 3.35 -31.26 10.73
N ASP A 199 3.56 -32.54 10.40
CA ASP A 199 3.62 -32.98 9.00
C ASP A 199 2.21 -33.23 8.44
N ARG A 200 1.79 -32.37 7.51
CA ARG A 200 0.53 -32.46 6.78
C ARG A 200 0.73 -32.65 5.28
N THR A 201 1.91 -33.06 4.84
CA THR A 201 2.27 -33.21 3.41
C THR A 201 1.44 -34.27 2.66
N ASN A 202 0.78 -35.17 3.37
CA ASN A 202 -0.12 -36.18 2.81
C ASN A 202 -1.59 -35.73 2.71
N LYS A 203 -1.93 -34.52 3.18
CA LYS A 203 -3.30 -34.00 3.13
C LYS A 203 -3.60 -33.37 1.75
N PRO A 204 -4.87 -33.36 1.30
CA PRO A 204 -5.26 -32.89 -0.03
C PRO A 204 -5.43 -31.36 -0.07
N TYR A 205 -4.46 -30.60 0.44
CA TYR A 205 -4.46 -29.14 0.30
C TYR A 205 -4.29 -28.75 -1.16
N VAL A 206 -5.00 -27.71 -1.59
CA VAL A 206 -4.83 -27.08 -2.91
C VAL A 206 -4.86 -25.57 -2.78
N THR A 207 -4.17 -24.86 -3.68
CA THR A 207 -4.32 -23.40 -3.81
C THR A 207 -5.31 -23.11 -4.95
N ILE A 208 -6.06 -22.02 -4.85
CA ILE A 208 -7.08 -21.63 -5.85
C ILE A 208 -6.88 -20.15 -6.19
N ASP A 209 -6.29 -19.88 -7.35
CA ASP A 209 -5.74 -18.58 -7.67
C ASP A 209 -6.05 -18.14 -9.11
N SER A 210 -5.71 -16.88 -9.40
CA SER A 210 -5.60 -16.46 -10.80
C SER A 210 -4.41 -17.16 -11.46
N PRO A 211 -4.47 -17.51 -12.76
CA PRO A 211 -3.37 -18.21 -13.44
C PRO A 211 -1.99 -17.53 -13.30
N GLY A 212 -1.97 -16.20 -13.26
CA GLY A 212 -0.75 -15.39 -13.12
C GLY A 212 -0.19 -15.24 -11.71
N THR A 213 -0.88 -15.70 -10.66
CA THR A 213 -0.39 -15.63 -9.27
C THR A 213 0.87 -16.47 -9.10
N GLN A 214 1.86 -15.98 -8.36
CA GLN A 214 3.12 -16.71 -8.10
C GLN A 214 3.40 -16.85 -6.60
N ASP A 215 2.80 -15.99 -5.81
CA ASP A 215 2.78 -15.88 -4.36
C ASP A 215 1.46 -16.45 -3.83
N MET A 216 1.30 -17.77 -3.90
CA MET A 216 0.11 -18.42 -3.33
C MET A 216 0.23 -18.48 -1.81
N ASP A 217 -0.51 -17.62 -1.14
CA ASP A 217 -0.44 -17.45 0.32
C ASP A 217 -1.36 -18.40 1.08
N ASP A 218 -2.40 -18.94 0.44
CA ASP A 218 -3.37 -19.81 1.08
C ASP A 218 -3.59 -21.14 0.34
N ALA A 219 -3.77 -22.21 1.13
CA ALA A 219 -4.16 -23.52 0.64
C ALA A 219 -5.28 -24.11 1.50
N LEU A 220 -6.24 -24.76 0.84
CA LEU A 220 -7.51 -25.16 1.42
C LEU A 220 -7.74 -26.66 1.33
N MET A 221 -8.38 -27.23 2.35
CA MET A 221 -9.05 -28.52 2.26
C MET A 221 -10.25 -28.58 3.23
N ALA A 222 -11.20 -29.45 2.95
CA ALA A 222 -12.30 -29.71 3.88
C ALA A 222 -12.63 -31.21 3.96
N THR A 223 -13.13 -31.63 5.12
CA THR A 223 -13.63 -32.99 5.34
C THR A 223 -14.99 -32.94 6.04
N PRO A 224 -15.93 -33.85 5.71
CA PRO A 224 -17.22 -33.86 6.37
C PRO A 224 -17.11 -34.54 7.75
N ASN A 225 -18.00 -34.15 8.66
CA ASN A 225 -18.17 -34.79 9.95
C ASN A 225 -19.66 -34.85 10.34
N ALA A 226 -19.96 -35.39 11.52
CA ALA A 226 -21.35 -35.61 11.95
C ALA A 226 -22.19 -34.34 12.07
N THR A 227 -21.55 -33.17 12.24
CA THR A 227 -22.21 -31.88 12.51
C THR A 227 -21.99 -30.84 11.42
N GLY A 228 -21.31 -31.20 10.33
CA GLY A 228 -20.99 -30.31 9.21
C GLY A 228 -19.64 -30.68 8.62
N TRP A 229 -18.67 -29.76 8.69
CA TRP A 229 -17.34 -29.90 8.08
C TRP A 229 -16.23 -29.45 9.02
N THR A 230 -15.07 -30.09 8.87
CA THR A 230 -13.79 -29.56 9.35
C THR A 230 -13.10 -28.91 8.17
N LEU A 231 -12.98 -27.58 8.23
CA LEU A 231 -12.25 -26.77 7.27
C LEU A 231 -10.82 -26.59 7.77
N SER A 232 -9.84 -26.77 6.89
CA SER A 232 -8.43 -26.55 7.20
C SER A 232 -7.83 -25.58 6.20
N ILE A 233 -7.28 -24.49 6.72
CA ILE A 233 -6.75 -23.37 5.95
C ILE A 233 -5.28 -23.21 6.32
N ALA A 234 -4.39 -23.46 5.38
CA ALA A 234 -2.96 -23.31 5.55
C ALA A 234 -2.51 -21.99 4.92
N ILE A 235 -1.95 -21.09 5.72
CA ILE A 235 -1.41 -19.80 5.29
C ILE A 235 0.11 -19.89 5.26
N ALA A 236 0.75 -19.42 4.19
CA ALA A 236 2.20 -19.33 4.08
C ALA A 236 2.81 -18.64 5.30
N ASP A 237 3.92 -19.16 5.81
CA ASP A 237 4.58 -18.67 7.03
C ASP A 237 5.92 -17.99 6.73
N PRO A 238 5.93 -16.76 6.18
CA PRO A 238 7.17 -16.01 5.96
C PRO A 238 7.88 -15.67 7.28
N GLY A 239 7.15 -15.60 8.40
CA GLY A 239 7.72 -15.38 9.74
C GLY A 239 8.64 -16.51 10.21
N ALA A 240 8.58 -17.68 9.57
CA ALA A 240 9.53 -18.78 9.80
C ALA A 240 10.93 -18.52 9.22
N LEU A 241 11.04 -17.63 8.22
CA LEU A 241 12.28 -17.34 7.50
C LEU A 241 12.78 -15.91 7.71
N ILE A 242 11.89 -15.01 8.13
CA ILE A 242 12.17 -13.61 8.39
C ILE A 242 12.17 -13.40 9.90
N GLU A 243 13.36 -13.20 10.47
CA GLU A 243 13.51 -12.92 11.90
C GLU A 243 13.09 -11.48 12.24
N PRO A 244 12.51 -11.24 13.43
CA PRO A 244 12.23 -9.89 13.92
C PRO A 244 13.48 -9.01 13.96
N GLY A 245 13.37 -7.75 13.52
CA GLY A 245 14.48 -6.80 13.43
C GLY A 245 15.48 -7.11 12.30
N SER A 246 15.18 -8.06 11.41
CA SER A 246 16.01 -8.31 10.23
C SER A 246 15.74 -7.26 9.13
N PRO A 247 16.70 -7.03 8.20
CA PRO A 247 16.51 -6.08 7.11
C PRO A 247 15.22 -6.31 6.30
N ALA A 248 14.87 -7.57 6.02
CA ALA A 248 13.66 -7.93 5.30
C ALA A 248 12.39 -7.61 6.09
N GLU A 249 12.40 -7.74 7.42
CA GLU A 249 11.28 -7.34 8.28
C GLU A 249 11.11 -5.83 8.29
N GLU A 250 12.19 -5.07 8.49
CA GLU A 250 12.15 -3.60 8.48
C GLU A 250 11.62 -3.06 7.14
N GLU A 251 12.06 -3.65 6.02
CA GLU A 251 11.57 -3.25 4.70
C GLU A 251 10.13 -3.67 4.45
N ALA A 252 9.70 -4.86 4.90
CA ALA A 252 8.30 -5.28 4.84
C ALA A 252 7.41 -4.33 5.64
N PHE A 253 7.86 -3.89 6.82
CA PHE A 253 7.16 -2.89 7.64
C PHE A 253 7.05 -1.55 6.90
N ASN A 254 8.13 -1.08 6.27
CA ASN A 254 8.13 0.17 5.48
C ASN A 254 7.19 0.11 4.27
N ARG A 255 7.10 -1.05 3.61
CA ARG A 255 6.20 -1.26 2.46
C ARG A 255 4.75 -1.48 2.89
N ALA A 256 4.54 -2.10 4.05
CA ALA A 256 3.28 -2.49 4.67
C ALA A 256 2.40 -3.49 3.88
N THR A 257 2.35 -3.38 2.55
CA THR A 257 1.57 -4.24 1.66
C THR A 257 2.20 -4.30 0.28
N ALA A 258 1.89 -5.36 -0.49
CA ALA A 258 2.12 -5.35 -1.92
C ALA A 258 1.15 -4.36 -2.61
N ILE A 259 1.59 -3.73 -3.70
CA ILE A 259 0.78 -2.82 -4.51
C ILE A 259 0.63 -3.38 -5.91
N TYR A 260 -0.59 -3.76 -6.29
CA TYR A 260 -0.88 -4.41 -7.56
C TYR A 260 -1.17 -3.40 -8.67
N PHE A 261 -0.13 -2.98 -9.39
CA PHE A 261 -0.30 -2.22 -10.63
C PHE A 261 -0.72 -3.14 -11.80
N PRO A 262 -1.39 -2.61 -12.83
CA PRO A 262 -1.56 -3.33 -14.09
C PRO A 262 -0.21 -3.82 -14.63
N GLY A 263 -0.11 -5.13 -14.87
CA GLY A 263 1.05 -5.78 -15.47
C GLY A 263 2.19 -6.12 -14.50
N GLU A 264 2.60 -5.21 -13.61
CA GLU A 264 3.79 -5.40 -12.78
C GLU A 264 3.55 -4.95 -11.32
N PRO A 265 3.31 -5.89 -10.38
CA PRO A 265 3.11 -5.55 -8.99
C PRO A 265 4.37 -4.94 -8.37
N LEU A 266 4.19 -4.23 -7.25
CA LEU A 266 5.26 -3.83 -6.37
C LEU A 266 5.18 -4.72 -5.12
N PRO A 267 6.06 -5.72 -4.98
CA PRO A 267 5.96 -6.71 -3.91
C PRO A 267 6.39 -6.14 -2.55
N MET A 268 5.79 -6.67 -1.48
CA MET A 268 6.15 -6.38 -0.09
C MET A 268 7.47 -7.05 0.32
N LEU A 269 7.71 -8.27 -0.18
CA LEU A 269 8.89 -9.07 0.10
C LEU A 269 9.67 -9.37 -1.19
N PRO A 270 11.00 -9.56 -1.12
CA PRO A 270 11.79 -10.00 -2.27
C PRO A 270 11.24 -11.31 -2.87
N GLU A 271 11.30 -11.43 -4.20
CA GLU A 271 10.83 -12.60 -4.95
C GLU A 271 11.44 -13.92 -4.42
N GLY A 272 12.73 -13.88 -4.08
CA GLY A 272 13.44 -15.01 -3.51
C GLY A 272 12.84 -15.55 -2.19
N ILE A 273 12.04 -14.75 -1.48
CA ILE A 273 11.32 -15.12 -0.26
C ILE A 273 9.85 -15.42 -0.59
N SER A 274 9.13 -14.48 -1.21
CA SER A 274 7.68 -14.58 -1.43
C SER A 274 7.31 -15.69 -2.40
N THR A 275 7.72 -15.60 -3.66
CA THR A 275 7.27 -16.51 -4.73
C THR A 275 8.01 -17.85 -4.70
N ARG A 276 9.22 -17.90 -4.15
CA ARG A 276 10.04 -19.12 -4.13
C ARG A 276 9.89 -19.92 -2.84
N LEU A 277 10.19 -19.32 -1.69
CA LEU A 277 10.34 -20.06 -0.42
C LEU A 277 9.04 -20.13 0.39
N CYS A 278 8.21 -19.09 0.34
CA CYS A 278 6.97 -19.01 1.13
C CYS A 278 5.74 -19.50 0.34
N SER A 279 5.66 -19.17 -0.95
CA SER A 279 4.56 -19.56 -1.82
C SER A 279 4.28 -21.07 -1.72
N LEU A 280 3.01 -21.41 -1.52
CA LEU A 280 2.51 -22.77 -1.33
C LEU A 280 2.44 -23.56 -2.65
N MET A 281 3.60 -23.62 -3.33
CA MET A 281 3.79 -24.25 -4.62
C MET A 281 3.34 -25.72 -4.63
N PRO A 282 2.74 -26.20 -5.73
CA PRO A 282 2.33 -27.59 -5.85
C PRO A 282 3.53 -28.54 -5.72
N ASP A 283 3.27 -29.71 -5.16
CA ASP A 283 4.22 -30.82 -4.97
C ASP A 283 5.49 -30.51 -4.19
N THR A 284 5.54 -29.33 -3.55
CA THR A 284 6.70 -28.86 -2.79
C THR A 284 6.34 -28.69 -1.31
N PRO A 285 7.10 -29.26 -0.36
CA PRO A 285 6.91 -28.99 1.06
C PRO A 285 7.10 -27.51 1.39
N ARG A 286 6.14 -26.91 2.09
CA ARG A 286 6.16 -25.49 2.48
C ARG A 286 5.66 -25.32 3.91
N LEU A 287 6.23 -24.33 4.60
CA LEU A 287 5.89 -23.99 5.98
C LEU A 287 4.60 -23.18 5.97
N ALA A 288 3.65 -23.58 6.82
CA ALA A 288 2.38 -22.91 6.95
C ALA A 288 1.96 -22.76 8.40
N LEU A 289 1.20 -21.70 8.67
CA LEU A 289 0.34 -21.59 9.84
C LEU A 289 -1.05 -22.09 9.44
N VAL A 290 -1.51 -23.16 10.09
CA VAL A 290 -2.78 -23.82 9.76
C VAL A 290 -3.84 -23.44 10.77
N CYS A 291 -5.01 -23.02 10.27
CA CYS A 291 -6.25 -22.87 11.01
C CYS A 291 -7.16 -24.05 10.69
N ASP A 292 -7.37 -24.94 11.66
CA ASP A 292 -8.44 -25.94 11.60
C ASP A 292 -9.66 -25.40 12.32
N LEU A 293 -10.82 -25.43 11.68
CA LEU A 293 -12.06 -24.90 12.24
C LEU A 293 -13.28 -25.77 11.90
N GLN A 294 -14.23 -25.83 12.82
CA GLN A 294 -15.51 -26.48 12.62
C GLN A 294 -16.49 -25.52 11.94
N VAL A 295 -17.10 -25.97 10.84
CA VAL A 295 -18.27 -25.34 10.21
C VAL A 295 -19.47 -26.23 10.45
N ASN A 296 -20.48 -25.74 11.16
CA ASN A 296 -21.71 -26.49 11.40
C ASN A 296 -22.60 -26.52 10.15
N ASN A 297 -23.56 -27.45 10.10
CA ASN A 297 -24.52 -27.57 9.00
C ASN A 297 -25.29 -26.27 8.67
N ASP A 298 -25.45 -25.37 9.65
CA ASP A 298 -26.10 -24.07 9.46
C ASP A 298 -25.12 -22.95 9.04
N GLY A 299 -23.83 -23.26 8.91
CA GLY A 299 -22.76 -22.33 8.57
C GLY A 299 -22.19 -21.55 9.75
N SER A 300 -22.65 -21.79 10.98
CA SER A 300 -22.03 -21.22 12.16
C SER A 300 -20.63 -21.81 12.40
N LEU A 301 -19.71 -20.99 12.90
CA LEU A 301 -18.37 -21.43 13.29
C LEU A 301 -18.43 -22.09 14.67
N GLY A 302 -17.76 -23.23 14.82
CA GLY A 302 -17.55 -23.92 16.09
C GLY A 302 -16.11 -23.78 16.60
N ASP A 303 -15.61 -24.84 17.22
CA ASP A 303 -14.24 -24.89 17.73
C ASP A 303 -13.21 -24.72 16.61
N TYR A 304 -12.10 -24.06 16.94
CA TYR A 304 -10.97 -23.86 16.04
C TYR A 304 -9.64 -24.04 16.77
N SER A 305 -8.57 -24.23 16.01
CA SER A 305 -7.21 -24.33 16.53
C SER A 305 -6.17 -23.87 15.50
N PHE A 306 -5.05 -23.35 15.99
CA PHE A 306 -3.93 -22.88 15.17
C PHE A 306 -2.68 -23.72 15.41
N HIS A 307 -2.02 -24.15 14.34
CA HIS A 307 -0.83 -25.01 14.40
C HIS A 307 0.20 -24.59 13.38
N GLN A 308 1.49 -24.70 13.72
CA GLN A 308 2.56 -24.63 12.72
C GLN A 308 2.72 -25.99 12.06
N ALA A 309 2.64 -26.02 10.73
CA ALA A 309 2.71 -27.24 9.95
C ALA A 309 3.65 -27.11 8.74
N THR A 310 3.98 -28.25 8.16
CA THR A 310 4.52 -28.35 6.80
C THR A 310 3.47 -29.03 5.92
N ILE A 311 3.07 -28.36 4.85
CA ILE A 311 2.10 -28.88 3.88
C ILE A 311 2.78 -29.18 2.54
N ARG A 312 2.10 -29.91 1.67
CA ARG A 312 2.46 -30.04 0.26
C ARG A 312 1.18 -29.91 -0.56
N SER A 313 1.00 -28.77 -1.22
CA SER A 313 -0.15 -28.57 -2.09
C SER A 313 -0.19 -29.63 -3.20
N LYS A 314 -1.37 -30.21 -3.46
CA LYS A 314 -1.61 -31.21 -4.51
C LYS A 314 -1.94 -30.56 -5.85
N GLY A 315 -2.03 -29.23 -5.91
CA GLY A 315 -2.29 -28.52 -7.14
C GLY A 315 -2.43 -27.02 -6.95
N LYS A 316 -1.93 -26.26 -7.93
CA LYS A 316 -2.29 -24.87 -8.14
C LYS A 316 -3.48 -24.86 -9.10
N LEU A 317 -4.67 -24.65 -8.57
CA LEU A 317 -5.90 -24.66 -9.34
C LEU A 317 -6.29 -23.24 -9.74
N SER A 318 -6.96 -23.10 -10.89
CA SER A 318 -7.54 -21.82 -11.29
C SER A 318 -8.96 -21.68 -10.76
N TYR A 319 -9.39 -20.44 -10.50
CA TYR A 319 -10.79 -20.15 -10.17
C TYR A 319 -11.77 -20.71 -11.21
N ASP A 320 -11.42 -20.71 -12.49
CA ASP A 320 -12.29 -21.22 -13.55
C ASP A 320 -12.39 -22.74 -13.51
N LEU A 321 -11.29 -23.45 -13.28
CA LEU A 321 -11.29 -24.91 -13.14
C LEU A 321 -12.18 -25.36 -11.97
N VAL A 322 -12.04 -24.71 -10.82
CA VAL A 322 -12.84 -25.05 -9.63
C VAL A 322 -14.31 -24.69 -9.84
N ALA A 323 -14.61 -23.55 -10.49
CA ALA A 323 -15.98 -23.20 -10.83
C ALA A 323 -16.61 -24.22 -11.79
N HIS A 324 -15.88 -24.67 -12.81
CA HIS A 324 -16.36 -25.71 -13.73
C HIS A 324 -16.61 -27.05 -13.02
N LEU A 325 -15.75 -27.43 -12.07
CA LEU A 325 -15.96 -28.60 -11.22
C LEU A 325 -17.27 -28.46 -10.42
N ILE A 326 -17.50 -27.32 -9.76
CA ILE A 326 -18.72 -27.04 -8.99
C ILE A 326 -19.97 -27.08 -9.87
N GLU A 327 -19.87 -26.61 -11.11
CA GLU A 327 -20.94 -26.65 -12.11
C GLU A 327 -21.23 -28.06 -12.66
N GLY A 328 -20.42 -29.06 -12.29
CA GLY A 328 -20.56 -30.45 -12.76
C GLY A 328 -20.12 -30.65 -14.21
N ARG A 329 -19.19 -29.83 -14.72
CA ARG A 329 -18.62 -30.04 -16.05
C ARG A 329 -17.67 -31.24 -16.07
N GLU A 330 -17.54 -31.88 -17.22
CA GLU A 330 -16.71 -33.07 -17.42
C GLU A 330 -15.49 -32.79 -18.31
N ASP A 331 -14.72 -31.77 -17.95
CA ASP A 331 -13.51 -31.36 -18.67
C ASP A 331 -12.32 -32.31 -18.37
N ASP A 332 -11.38 -32.45 -19.30
CA ASP A 332 -10.20 -33.34 -19.12
C ASP A 332 -9.33 -32.92 -17.94
N GLU A 333 -9.21 -31.61 -17.67
CA GLU A 333 -8.49 -31.07 -16.51
C GLU A 333 -9.15 -31.49 -15.19
N ILE A 334 -10.49 -31.53 -15.14
CA ILE A 334 -11.25 -31.97 -13.96
C ILE A 334 -11.03 -33.46 -13.73
N LYS A 335 -11.09 -34.27 -14.79
CA LYS A 335 -10.86 -35.72 -14.74
C LYS A 335 -9.44 -36.10 -14.33
N ALA A 336 -8.48 -35.20 -14.51
CA ALA A 336 -7.10 -35.39 -14.09
C ALA A 336 -6.87 -35.11 -12.59
N LEU A 337 -7.83 -34.49 -11.89
CA LEU A 337 -7.71 -34.23 -10.46
C LEU A 337 -7.79 -35.55 -9.66
N PRO A 338 -6.91 -35.74 -8.66
CA PRO A 338 -7.02 -36.87 -7.74
C PRO A 338 -8.38 -36.92 -7.03
N ASP A 339 -8.87 -38.13 -6.74
CA ASP A 339 -10.18 -38.32 -6.10
C ASP A 339 -10.27 -37.62 -4.73
N ASP A 340 -9.21 -37.64 -3.93
CA ASP A 340 -9.16 -36.99 -2.62
C ASP A 340 -9.21 -35.46 -2.74
N VAL A 341 -8.58 -34.88 -3.75
CA VAL A 341 -8.67 -33.46 -4.09
C VAL A 341 -10.10 -33.10 -4.52
N THR A 342 -10.69 -33.88 -5.44
CA THR A 342 -12.05 -33.64 -5.92
C THR A 342 -13.08 -33.73 -4.79
N ASN A 343 -12.95 -34.74 -3.91
CA ASN A 343 -13.78 -34.88 -2.73
C ASN A 343 -13.61 -33.69 -1.77
N SER A 344 -12.38 -33.25 -1.53
CA SER A 344 -12.08 -32.09 -0.69
C SER A 344 -12.70 -30.80 -1.25
N LEU A 345 -12.63 -30.58 -2.57
CA LEU A 345 -13.23 -29.43 -3.25
C LEU A 345 -14.76 -29.41 -3.15
N ASP A 346 -15.41 -30.58 -3.27
CA ASP A 346 -16.85 -30.69 -3.03
C ASP A 346 -17.22 -30.31 -1.58
N GLN A 347 -16.44 -30.79 -0.59
CA GLN A 347 -16.65 -30.41 0.80
C GLN A 347 -16.41 -28.92 1.05
N LEU A 348 -15.38 -28.34 0.42
CA LEU A 348 -15.10 -26.90 0.50
C LEU A 348 -16.27 -26.08 -0.05
N HIS A 349 -16.84 -26.50 -1.18
CA HIS A 349 -18.00 -25.84 -1.77
C HIS A 349 -19.22 -25.89 -0.85
N GLN A 350 -19.52 -27.05 -0.25
CA GLN A 350 -20.64 -27.20 0.68
C GLN A 350 -20.44 -26.36 1.95
N ALA A 351 -19.25 -26.39 2.54
CA ALA A 351 -18.91 -25.59 3.72
C ALA A 351 -18.99 -24.08 3.41
N ALA A 352 -18.43 -23.62 2.29
CA ALA A 352 -18.50 -22.22 1.87
C ALA A 352 -19.95 -21.76 1.60
N THR A 353 -20.78 -22.63 1.02
CA THR A 353 -22.20 -22.35 0.81
C THR A 353 -22.93 -22.16 2.15
N ALA A 354 -22.64 -23.01 3.14
CA ALA A 354 -23.19 -22.88 4.48
C ALA A 354 -22.71 -21.58 5.16
N LEU A 355 -21.41 -21.29 5.13
CA LEU A 355 -20.80 -20.06 5.66
C LEU A 355 -21.44 -18.81 5.07
N ARG A 356 -21.61 -18.76 3.74
CA ARG A 356 -22.23 -17.64 3.04
C ARG A 356 -23.67 -17.45 3.45
N LYS A 357 -24.44 -18.54 3.56
CA LYS A 357 -25.83 -18.51 4.03
C LYS A 357 -25.89 -17.92 5.44
N TRP A 358 -25.05 -18.41 6.35
CA TRP A 358 -24.99 -17.89 7.72
C TRP A 358 -24.65 -16.40 7.74
N ARG A 359 -23.66 -15.95 6.96
CA ARG A 359 -23.31 -14.53 6.85
C ARG A 359 -24.44 -13.69 6.27
N ALA A 360 -25.17 -14.18 5.27
CA ALA A 360 -26.32 -13.47 4.71
C ALA A 360 -27.45 -13.26 5.74
N GLU A 361 -27.58 -14.17 6.69
CA GLU A 361 -28.59 -14.11 7.76
C GLU A 361 -28.13 -13.27 8.97
N HIS A 362 -26.82 -13.20 9.24
CA HIS A 362 -26.28 -12.65 10.50
C HIS A 362 -25.32 -11.46 10.31
N ALA A 363 -24.91 -11.14 9.09
CA ALA A 363 -23.94 -10.10 8.77
C ALA A 363 -24.33 -9.34 7.49
N LEU A 364 -23.59 -8.26 7.21
CA LEU A 364 -23.74 -7.51 5.97
C LEU A 364 -22.86 -8.13 4.89
N LEU A 365 -23.48 -8.47 3.76
CA LEU A 365 -22.77 -8.81 2.53
C LEU A 365 -22.74 -7.57 1.65
N ASN A 366 -21.54 -7.16 1.21
CA ASN A 366 -21.43 -6.12 0.21
C ASN A 366 -22.00 -6.64 -1.12
N THR A 367 -22.76 -5.78 -1.81
CA THR A 367 -23.09 -6.02 -3.21
C THR A 367 -21.84 -5.86 -4.07
N ASP A 368 -21.62 -6.83 -4.96
CA ASP A 368 -20.54 -6.82 -5.94
C ASP A 368 -20.50 -5.47 -6.68
N ARG A 369 -19.40 -4.72 -6.52
CA ARG A 369 -19.12 -3.57 -7.36
C ARG A 369 -18.43 -4.07 -8.62
N PRO A 370 -18.74 -3.51 -9.80
CA PRO A 370 -18.03 -3.88 -11.01
C PRO A 370 -16.55 -3.48 -10.87
N GLU A 371 -15.70 -4.49 -10.81
CA GLU A 371 -14.25 -4.34 -10.87
C GLU A 371 -13.79 -4.53 -12.33
N PHE A 372 -12.63 -3.96 -12.67
CA PHE A 372 -12.08 -4.03 -14.02
C PHE A 372 -10.62 -4.47 -14.00
N ARG A 373 -10.26 -5.32 -14.95
CA ARG A 373 -8.87 -5.72 -15.22
C ARG A 373 -8.35 -4.99 -16.45
N LEU A 374 -7.16 -4.43 -16.31
CA LEU A 374 -6.43 -3.75 -17.39
C LEU A 374 -5.45 -4.74 -18.01
N ARG A 375 -5.66 -5.08 -19.29
CA ARG A 375 -4.72 -5.90 -20.07
C ARG A 375 -3.77 -5.00 -20.82
N LEU A 376 -2.48 -5.19 -20.60
CA LEU A 376 -1.43 -4.43 -21.29
C LEU A 376 -0.96 -5.17 -22.55
N ASP A 377 -0.50 -4.43 -23.55
CA ASP A 377 0.24 -4.98 -24.69
C ASP A 377 1.75 -5.10 -24.39
N GLU A 378 2.52 -5.55 -25.37
CA GLU A 378 3.99 -5.71 -25.29
C GLU A 378 4.71 -4.38 -25.03
N ASN A 379 4.08 -3.24 -25.32
CA ASN A 379 4.59 -1.90 -25.05
C ASN A 379 4.07 -1.32 -23.73
N LYS A 380 3.53 -2.16 -22.83
CA LYS A 380 2.94 -1.79 -21.53
C LYS A 380 1.77 -0.79 -21.65
N ARG A 381 1.11 -0.70 -22.82
CA ARG A 381 -0.06 0.17 -23.03
C ARG A 381 -1.36 -0.60 -22.81
N ILE A 382 -2.40 0.09 -22.35
CA ILE A 382 -3.73 -0.53 -22.16
C ILE A 382 -4.26 -0.98 -23.53
N ARG A 383 -4.37 -2.30 -23.70
CA ARG A 383 -4.97 -2.96 -24.86
C ARG A 383 -6.46 -3.20 -24.69
N LEU A 384 -6.87 -3.61 -23.49
CA LEU A 384 -8.24 -3.97 -23.16
C LEU A 384 -8.55 -3.63 -21.70
N ILE A 385 -9.78 -3.20 -21.45
CA ILE A 385 -10.36 -3.05 -20.12
C ILE A 385 -11.54 -4.01 -20.06
N GLU A 386 -11.49 -5.00 -19.18
CA GLU A 386 -12.52 -6.03 -19.07
C GLU A 386 -13.10 -6.08 -17.65
N PRO A 387 -14.42 -6.31 -17.48
CA PRO A 387 -14.99 -6.55 -16.16
C PRO A 387 -14.36 -7.80 -15.52
N ALA A 388 -14.01 -7.73 -14.24
CA ALA A 388 -13.69 -8.91 -13.46
C ALA A 388 -15.00 -9.62 -13.10
N VAL A 389 -15.10 -10.91 -13.44
CA VAL A 389 -16.26 -11.74 -13.11
C VAL A 389 -15.91 -12.57 -11.88
N GLN A 390 -16.66 -12.38 -10.80
CA GLN A 390 -16.61 -13.27 -9.65
C GLN A 390 -17.50 -14.49 -9.89
N ASN A 391 -16.91 -15.68 -9.79
CA ASN A 391 -17.60 -16.96 -9.92
C ASN A 391 -17.67 -17.67 -8.55
N GLU A 392 -18.27 -18.87 -8.51
CA GLU A 392 -18.45 -19.62 -7.26
C GLU A 392 -17.12 -20.01 -6.58
N ALA A 393 -16.04 -20.21 -7.33
CA ALA A 393 -14.74 -20.49 -6.73
C ALA A 393 -14.15 -19.27 -6.01
N HIS A 394 -14.36 -18.05 -6.53
CA HIS A 394 -13.96 -16.82 -5.84
C HIS A 394 -14.69 -16.68 -4.51
N ARG A 395 -16.01 -16.96 -4.51
CA ARG A 395 -16.84 -16.94 -3.31
C ARG A 395 -16.40 -18.01 -2.31
N LEU A 396 -16.07 -19.21 -2.79
CA LEU A 396 -15.56 -20.30 -1.94
C LEU A 396 -14.32 -19.86 -1.16
N VAL A 397 -13.30 -19.32 -1.86
CA VAL A 397 -12.08 -18.84 -1.22
C VAL A 397 -12.39 -17.67 -0.27
N GLU A 398 -13.21 -16.71 -0.68
CA GLU A 398 -13.64 -15.58 0.16
C GLU A 398 -14.22 -16.06 1.50
N GLU A 399 -15.19 -16.98 1.48
CA GLU A 399 -15.85 -17.47 2.69
C GLU A 399 -14.88 -18.22 3.61
N CYS A 400 -13.96 -18.99 3.04
CA CYS A 400 -12.92 -19.68 3.81
C CYS A 400 -11.99 -18.66 4.51
N MET A 401 -11.50 -17.65 3.77
CA MET A 401 -10.62 -16.62 4.33
C MET A 401 -11.33 -15.77 5.39
N VAL A 402 -12.59 -15.40 5.17
CA VAL A 402 -13.40 -14.68 6.16
C VAL A 402 -13.59 -15.51 7.42
N ALA A 403 -13.83 -16.83 7.30
CA ALA A 403 -13.93 -17.73 8.45
C ALA A 403 -12.61 -17.80 9.24
N ALA A 404 -11.47 -18.02 8.57
CA ALA A 404 -10.15 -18.01 9.20
C ALA A 404 -9.86 -16.69 9.93
N ASN A 405 -10.13 -15.56 9.29
CA ASN A 405 -9.88 -14.23 9.87
C ASN A 405 -10.76 -13.96 11.10
N ARG A 406 -12.00 -14.47 11.12
CA ARG A 406 -12.86 -14.40 12.31
C ARG A 406 -12.31 -15.24 13.47
N CYS A 407 -11.82 -16.45 13.19
CA CYS A 407 -11.14 -17.28 14.19
C CYS A 407 -9.85 -16.62 14.71
N ALA A 408 -9.07 -15.99 13.84
CA ALA A 408 -7.85 -15.28 14.24
C ALA A 408 -8.16 -14.05 15.10
N ALA A 409 -9.19 -13.28 14.74
CA ALA A 409 -9.64 -12.15 15.54
C ALA A 409 -10.13 -12.58 16.93
N ASP A 410 -10.93 -13.65 17.02
CA ASP A 410 -11.38 -14.22 18.29
C ASP A 410 -10.18 -14.70 19.13
N PHE A 411 -9.24 -15.42 18.52
CA PHE A 411 -8.02 -15.88 19.18
C PHE A 411 -7.20 -14.72 19.76
N LEU A 412 -6.88 -13.72 18.95
CA LEU A 412 -6.06 -12.57 19.36
C LEU A 412 -6.74 -11.73 20.44
N GLN A 413 -8.07 -11.65 20.45
CA GLN A 413 -8.81 -10.97 21.51
C GLN A 413 -8.55 -11.62 22.89
N THR A 414 -8.35 -12.94 22.93
CA THR A 414 -8.00 -13.65 24.18
C THR A 414 -6.56 -13.43 24.63
N GLN A 415 -5.65 -13.00 23.73
CA GLN A 415 -4.23 -12.79 24.02
C GLN A 415 -3.92 -11.37 24.54
N GLY A 416 -4.86 -10.43 24.42
CA GLY A 416 -4.75 -9.06 24.96
C GLY A 416 -4.08 -8.04 24.04
N GLU A 417 -3.37 -8.50 23.01
CA GLU A 417 -2.74 -7.65 21.98
C GLU A 417 -2.94 -8.27 20.59
N GLY A 418 -3.20 -7.43 19.58
CA GLY A 418 -3.41 -7.87 18.20
C GLY A 418 -3.75 -6.71 17.27
N LEU A 419 -3.49 -6.91 15.97
CA LEU A 419 -3.91 -5.97 14.91
C LEU A 419 -5.27 -6.38 14.38
N PHE A 420 -6.24 -5.46 14.45
CA PHE A 420 -7.62 -5.70 14.03
C PHE A 420 -8.03 -4.77 12.89
N ILE A 421 -8.73 -5.32 11.90
CA ILE A 421 -9.43 -4.51 10.89
C ILE A 421 -10.77 -4.07 11.48
N GLN A 422 -10.97 -2.76 11.61
CA GLN A 422 -12.18 -2.16 12.17
C GLN A 422 -12.89 -1.29 11.13
N HIS A 423 -14.21 -1.34 11.10
CA HIS A 423 -15.06 -0.43 10.32
C HIS A 423 -16.02 0.29 11.28
N PRO A 424 -15.80 1.58 11.58
CA PRO A 424 -16.54 2.32 12.61
C PRO A 424 -17.98 2.68 12.21
#